data_AF-A0A241VRE7-F1
#
_entry.id   AF-A0A241VRE7-F1
#
_cell.length_a   1.000
_cell.length_b   1.000
_cell.length_c   1.000
_cell.angle_alpha   90.00
_cell.angle_beta   90.00
_cell.angle_gamma   90.00
#
_symmetry.space_group_name_H-M   'P 1'
#
loop_
_entity.id
_entity.type
_entity.pdbx_description
1 polymer ?
#
loop_
_entity_poly.entity_id
_entity_poly.type
_entity_poly.pdbx_seq_one_letter_code
_entity_poly.pdbx_strand_id
1 'polypeptide(L)'
;MNIPSKLQPLFAVFVANDDYKYSINKLQGEVVFTKPKKPSLKIDSHGNLNKEAQKKYEVFLNLWLRHGKDFILRLKAKAIMLKVM
;
A
#
# COMPACT_ATOMS: atom_id res chain seq x y z
N MET A 1 0.51 14.28 -2.60
CA MET A 1 0.81 13.19 -3.56
C MET A 1 -0.37 12.22 -3.57
N ASN A 2 -0.78 11.76 -4.76
CA ASN A 2 -1.94 10.89 -4.97
C ASN A 2 -1.52 9.61 -5.69
N ILE A 3 -2.13 8.47 -5.35
CA ILE A 3 -1.91 7.19 -6.02
C ILE A 3 -2.99 6.96 -7.08
N PRO A 4 -2.61 6.76 -8.36
CA PRO A 4 -3.54 6.36 -9.41
C PRO A 4 -4.34 5.11 -9.02
N SER A 5 -5.63 5.07 -9.34
CA SER A 5 -6.54 3.98 -8.95
C SER A 5 -6.01 2.58 -9.28
N LYS A 6 -5.35 2.41 -10.43
CA LYS A 6 -4.75 1.14 -10.87
C LYS A 6 -3.59 0.67 -9.98
N LEU A 7 -2.92 1.58 -9.27
CA LEU A 7 -1.79 1.30 -8.38
C LEU A 7 -2.18 1.15 -6.92
N GLN A 8 -3.37 1.62 -6.51
CA GLN A 8 -3.81 1.53 -5.11
C GLN A 8 -3.83 0.10 -4.57
N PRO A 9 -4.37 -0.93 -5.27
CA PRO A 9 -4.34 -2.31 -4.75
C PRO A 9 -2.93 -2.87 -4.63
N LEU A 10 -2.05 -2.53 -5.58
CA LEU A 10 -0.65 -2.99 -5.57
C LEU A 10 0.14 -2.36 -4.42
N PHE A 11 -0.09 -1.07 -4.17
CA PHE A 11 0.50 -0.39 -3.04
C PHE A 11 -0.02 -0.91 -1.70
N ALA A 12 -1.33 -1.18 -1.59
CA ALA A 12 -1.92 -1.80 -0.39
C ALA A 12 -1.28 -3.15 -0.07
N VAL A 13 -1.07 -4.01 -1.08
CA VAL A 13 -0.37 -5.30 -0.93
C VAL A 13 1.10 -5.08 -0.54
N PHE A 14 1.78 -4.11 -1.14
CA PHE A 14 3.15 -3.77 -0.78
C PHE A 14 3.27 -3.36 0.69
N VAL A 15 2.33 -2.55 1.19
CA VAL A 15 2.29 -2.13 2.60
C VAL A 15 1.98 -3.32 3.52
N ALA A 16 0.98 -4.14 3.17
CA ALA A 16 0.62 -5.33 3.96
C ALA A 16 1.77 -6.35 4.05
N ASN A 17 2.59 -6.47 2.99
CA ASN A 17 3.79 -7.31 2.97
C ASN A 17 4.91 -6.82 3.91
N ASP A 18 4.83 -5.60 4.44
CA ASP A 18 5.73 -5.07 5.46
C ASP A 18 5.07 -5.16 6.86
N ASP A 19 4.29 -6.21 7.11
CA ASP A 19 3.62 -6.52 8.38
C ASP A 19 2.66 -5.44 8.91
N TYR A 20 2.22 -4.54 8.05
CA TYR A 20 1.18 -3.59 8.41
C TYR A 20 -0.17 -4.29 8.42
N LYS A 21 -0.92 -4.14 9.51
CA LYS A 21 -2.34 -4.52 9.58
C LYS A 21 -3.17 -3.42 8.96
N TYR A 22 -4.20 -3.76 8.20
CA TYR A 22 -5.11 -2.79 7.61
C TYR A 22 -6.46 -2.77 8.33
N SER A 23 -7.09 -1.61 8.37
CA SER A 23 -8.46 -1.40 8.84
C SER A 23 -9.15 -0.35 7.96
N ILE A 24 -10.44 -0.52 7.71
CA ILE A 24 -11.23 0.44 6.94
C ILE A 24 -11.93 1.39 7.92
N ASN A 25 -11.59 2.67 7.87
CA ASN A 25 -12.34 3.71 8.54
C ASN A 25 -13.50 4.16 7.64
N LYS A 26 -14.68 3.56 7.84
CA LYS A 26 -15.87 3.83 7.03
C LYS A 26 -16.40 5.27 7.18
N LEU A 27 -16.20 5.90 8.35
CA LEU A 27 -16.69 7.25 8.60
C LEU A 27 -15.92 8.29 7.77
N GLN A 28 -14.62 8.08 7.58
CA GLN A 28 -13.75 8.99 6.83
C GLN A 28 -13.51 8.52 5.39
N GLY A 29 -13.97 7.32 5.02
CA GLY A 29 -13.68 6.74 3.70
C GLY A 29 -12.20 6.45 3.51
N GLU A 30 -11.50 6.05 4.57
CA GLU A 30 -10.04 5.84 4.56
C GLU A 30 -9.67 4.38 4.84
N VAL A 31 -8.62 3.91 4.18
CA VAL A 31 -7.89 2.71 4.58
C VAL A 31 -6.70 3.13 5.43
N VAL A 32 -6.62 2.57 6.63
CA VAL A 32 -5.56 2.85 7.60
C VAL A 32 -4.72 1.60 7.81
N PHE A 33 -3.41 1.74 7.63
CA PHE A 33 -2.43 0.70 7.89
C PHE A 33 -1.67 1.03 9.17
N THR A 34 -1.58 0.08 10.09
CA THR A 34 -0.90 0.22 11.39
C THR A 34 0.15 -0.86 11.60
N LYS A 35 1.27 -0.48 12.22
CA LYS A 35 2.36 -1.37 12.66
C LYS A 35 2.88 -0.87 14.00
N PRO A 36 3.17 -1.74 14.99
CA PRO A 36 3.66 -1.30 16.28
C PRO A 36 4.90 -0.42 16.17
N LYS A 37 4.95 0.69 16.93
CA LYS A 37 6.06 1.66 16.96
C LYS A 37 6.35 2.33 15.60
N LYS A 38 5.42 2.28 14.65
CA LYS A 38 5.52 2.96 13.35
C LYS A 38 4.32 3.88 13.16
N PRO A 39 4.48 5.00 12.44
CA PRO A 39 3.35 5.85 12.12
C PRO A 39 2.37 5.12 11.21
N SER A 40 1.09 5.47 11.33
CA SER A 40 0.03 4.94 10.48
C SER A 40 0.14 5.48 9.07
N LEU A 41 -0.10 4.61 8.09
CA LEU A 41 -0.18 4.98 6.67
C LEU A 41 -1.66 5.07 6.31
N LYS A 42 -2.08 6.18 5.71
CA LYS A 42 -3.49 6.41 5.39
C LYS A 42 -3.66 6.65 3.90
N ILE A 43 -4.71 6.06 3.34
CA ILE A 43 -5.13 6.24 1.95
C ILE A 43 -6.62 6.56 1.98
N ASP A 44 -7.03 7.73 1.49
CA ASP A 44 -8.46 8.05 1.36
C ASP A 44 -9.07 7.40 0.10
N SER A 45 -10.39 7.50 -0.04
CA SER A 45 -11.13 6.96 -1.18
C SER A 45 -10.72 7.56 -2.54
N HIS A 46 -10.06 8.71 -2.55
CA HIS A 46 -9.56 9.37 -3.75
C HIS A 46 -8.09 9.01 -4.05
N GLY A 47 -7.43 8.23 -3.19
CA GLY A 47 -6.02 7.85 -3.32
C GLY A 47 -5.04 8.86 -2.74
N ASN A 48 -5.49 9.83 -1.94
CA ASN A 48 -4.61 10.77 -1.26
C ASN A 48 -3.92 10.10 -0.07
N LEU A 49 -2.66 10.46 0.13
CA LEU A 49 -1.79 9.87 1.13
C LEU A 49 -1.44 10.87 2.23
N ASN A 50 -1.45 10.43 3.48
CA ASN A 50 -0.79 11.19 4.55
C ASN A 50 0.75 11.20 4.35
N LYS A 51 1.46 12.13 5.02
CA LYS A 51 2.92 12.32 4.83
C LYS A 51 3.72 11.02 4.93
N GLU A 52 3.36 10.14 5.86
CA GLU A 52 4.08 8.88 6.07
C GLU A 52 3.78 7.85 4.97
N ALA A 53 2.54 7.79 4.49
CA ALA A 53 2.20 6.98 3.32
C ALA A 53 2.87 7.49 2.04
N GLN A 54 3.08 8.81 1.90
CA GLN A 54 3.82 9.38 0.75
C GLN A 54 5.27 8.88 0.72
N LYS A 55 5.99 8.94 1.84
CA LYS A 55 7.35 8.38 1.96
C LYS A 55 7.39 6.90 1.60
N LYS A 56 6.40 6.13 2.07
CA LYS A 56 6.30 4.70 1.75
C LYS A 56 6.01 4.46 0.26
N TYR A 57 5.21 5.32 -0.36
CA TYR A 57 4.90 5.26 -1.78
C TYR A 57 6.12 5.62 -2.65
N GLU A 58 6.96 6.55 -2.24
CA GLU A 58 8.24 6.83 -2.91
C GLU A 58 9.15 5.59 -2.92
N VAL A 59 9.23 4.85 -1.80
CA VAL A 59 9.96 3.57 -1.75
C VAL A 59 9.37 2.56 -2.74
N PHE A 60 8.03 2.45 -2.81
CA PHE A 60 7.35 1.60 -3.79
C PHE A 60 7.71 1.99 -5.23
N LEU A 61 7.69 3.27 -5.57
CA LEU A 61 8.04 3.77 -6.90
C LEU A 61 9.50 3.50 -7.23
N ASN A 62 10.43 3.72 -6.30
CA ASN A 62 11.84 3.45 -6.50
C ASN A 62 12.12 1.96 -6.77
N LEU A 63 11.44 1.06 -6.04
CA LEU A 63 11.54 -0.38 -6.29
C LEU A 63 10.96 -0.76 -7.65
N TRP A 64 9.85 -0.13 -8.05
CA TRP A 64 9.27 -0.35 -9.38
C TRP A 64 10.19 0.16 -10.50
N LEU A 65 10.79 1.33 -10.36
CA LEU A 65 11.75 1.86 -11.33
C LEU A 65 13.00 0.97 -11.44
N ARG A 66 13.46 0.41 -10.32
CA ARG A 66 14.65 -0.47 -10.28
C ARG A 66 14.39 -1.86 -10.86
N HIS A 67 13.23 -2.44 -10.62
CA HIS A 67 12.95 -3.86 -10.92
C HIS A 67 11.85 -4.07 -11.97
N GLY A 68 11.20 -3.00 -12.43
CA GLY A 68 10.21 -3.02 -13.50
C GLY A 68 9.04 -3.96 -13.23
N LYS A 69 8.63 -4.70 -14.27
CA LYS A 69 7.45 -5.57 -14.27
C LYS A 69 7.55 -6.70 -13.25
N ASP A 70 8.75 -7.22 -12.99
CA ASP A 70 8.96 -8.35 -12.07
C ASP A 70 8.55 -8.00 -10.64
N PHE A 71 8.76 -6.76 -10.22
CA PHE A 71 8.31 -6.28 -8.91
C PHE A 71 6.79 -6.37 -8.77
N ILE A 72 6.05 -5.94 -9.79
CA ILE A 72 4.58 -6.00 -9.81
C ILE A 72 4.10 -7.46 -9.84
N LEU A 73 4.76 -8.34 -10.60
CA LEU A 73 4.42 -9.77 -10.62
C LEU A 73 4.59 -10.41 -9.25
N ARG A 74 5.69 -10.14 -8.54
CA ARG A 74 5.92 -10.63 -7.17
C ARG A 74 4.86 -10.13 -6.20
N LEU A 75 4.46 -8.87 -6.30
CA LEU A 75 3.37 -8.33 -5.47
C LEU A 75 2.04 -9.03 -5.75
N LYS A 76 1.70 -9.26 -7.02
CA LYS A 76 0.47 -9.98 -7.40
C LYS A 76 0.47 -11.43 -6.90
N ALA A 77 1.60 -12.14 -7.01
CA ALA A 77 1.74 -13.50 -6.50
C ALA A 77 1.48 -13.56 -4.98
N LYS A 78 2.04 -12.61 -4.21
CA LYS A 78 1.78 -12.48 -2.77
C LYS A 78 0.32 -12.14 -2.46
N ALA A 79 -0.32 -11.29 -3.26
CA ALA A 79 -1.74 -10.96 -3.09
C ALA A 79 -2.65 -12.18 -3.25
N ILE A 80 -2.30 -13.11 -4.14
CA ILE A 80 -3.05 -14.37 -4.34
C ILE A 80 -2.89 -15.25 -3.10
N MET A 81 -1.67 -15.40 -2.56
CA MET A 81 -1.44 -16.18 -1.33
C MET A 81 -2.24 -15.64 -0.14
N LEU A 82 -2.34 -14.32 0.02
CA LEU A 82 -3.13 -13.68 1.07
C LEU A 82 -4.65 -13.90 0.93
N LYS A 83 -5.16 -14.21 -0.26
CA LYS A 83 -6.59 -14.49 -0.50
C LYS A 83 -6.98 -15.97 -0.29
N VAL A 84 -5.99 -16.87 -0.21
CA VAL A 84 -6.19 -18.32 -0.08
C VAL A 84 -6.12 -18.78 1.39
N MET A 85 -5.80 -17.86 2.33
CA MET A 85 -5.85 -18.10 3.77
C MET A 85 -7.19 -17.72 4.39
#